data_AF-A0A961RD81-F1
#
_entry.id   AF-A0A961RD81-F1
#
_cell.length_a   1.000
_cell.length_b   1.000
_cell.length_c   1.000
_cell.angle_alpha   90.00
_cell.angle_beta   90.00
_cell.angle_gamma   90.00
#
_symmetry.space_group_name_H-M   'P 1'
#
loop_
_entity.id
_entity.type
_entity.pdbx_description
1 polymer ?
#
loop_
_entity_poly.entity_id
_entity_poly.type
_entity_poly.pdbx_seq_one_letter_code
_entity_poly.pdbx_strand_id
1 'polypeptide(L)'
;KLKGYYGDISEKQFRAIYTEADRRKGDTPDNLIGLLESRLDAVVYRAKFVPTIFAARQFVNHGHVNVNGRRVNIQSYRCRPGDVIEVREKSKQLAIVLEATQLAERDVPDYIEVDHNKMVATFKAIPGLADVPYAVQMEPNLVVEFYSR
;
A
#
# COMPACT_ATOMS: atom_id res chain seq x y z
N LYS A 1 16.67 1.96 -0.22
CA LYS A 1 15.64 2.78 -0.90
C LYS A 1 14.25 2.15 -0.80
N LEU A 2 14.06 0.91 -1.27
CA LEU A 2 12.74 0.26 -1.28
C LEU A 2 12.08 0.16 0.12
N LYS A 3 12.80 -0.29 1.16
CA LYS A 3 12.28 -0.32 2.54
C LYS A 3 11.73 1.02 3.03
N GLY A 4 12.42 2.12 2.72
CA GLY A 4 12.04 3.47 3.13
C GLY A 4 10.81 3.99 2.39
N TYR A 5 10.69 3.65 1.11
CA TYR A 5 9.49 3.97 0.32
C TYR A 5 8.21 3.37 0.93
N TYR A 6 8.32 2.19 1.54
CA TYR A 6 7.20 1.52 2.22
C TYR A 6 7.11 1.81 3.73
N GLY A 7 7.57 2.99 4.16
CA GLY A 7 7.44 3.46 5.55
C GLY A 7 8.40 2.77 6.52
N ASP A 8 9.66 2.65 6.09
CA ASP A 8 10.77 2.07 6.85
C ASP A 8 10.43 0.70 7.46
N ILE A 9 10.05 -0.24 6.59
CA ILE A 9 9.81 -1.64 7.00
C ILE A 9 11.10 -2.22 7.60
N SER A 10 10.97 -2.86 8.77
CA SER A 10 12.10 -3.51 9.44
C SER A 10 12.72 -4.60 8.57
N GLU A 11 14.02 -4.83 8.73
CA GLU A 11 14.76 -5.86 7.97
C GLU A 11 14.12 -7.25 8.08
N LYS A 12 13.70 -7.63 9.30
CA LYS A 12 13.04 -8.91 9.56
C LYS A 12 11.72 -9.05 8.77
N GLN A 13 10.90 -8.00 8.76
CA GLN A 13 9.64 -8.01 8.01
C GLN A 13 9.89 -8.02 6.51
N PHE A 14 10.85 -7.23 6.03
CA PHE A 14 11.19 -7.17 4.62
C PHE A 14 11.71 -8.51 4.11
N ARG A 15 12.63 -9.15 4.84
CA ARG A 15 13.13 -10.49 4.54
C ARG A 15 11.99 -11.51 4.49
N ALA A 16 11.02 -11.46 5.41
CA ALA A 16 9.86 -12.35 5.36
C ALA A 16 8.98 -12.13 4.11
N ILE A 17 8.84 -10.88 3.65
CA ILE A 17 8.13 -10.57 2.40
C ILE A 17 8.91 -11.12 1.20
N TYR A 18 10.22 -10.92 1.16
CA TYR A 18 11.10 -11.49 0.14
C TYR A 18 10.99 -13.02 0.08
N THR A 19 11.11 -13.71 1.22
CA THR A 19 10.99 -15.18 1.26
C THR A 19 9.64 -15.67 0.74
N GLU A 20 8.56 -14.92 1.02
CA GLU A 20 7.24 -15.23 0.46
C GLU A 20 7.13 -14.89 -1.03
N ALA A 21 7.83 -13.87 -1.52
CA ALA A 21 7.90 -13.54 -2.95
C ALA A 21 8.63 -14.63 -3.74
N ASP A 22 9.78 -15.08 -3.23
CA ASP A 22 10.62 -16.13 -3.83
C ASP A 22 9.91 -17.50 -3.86
N ARG A 23 9.09 -17.78 -2.84
CA ARG A 23 8.27 -19.00 -2.80
C ARG A 23 7.15 -19.01 -3.86
N ARG A 24 6.73 -17.86 -4.37
CA ARG A 24 5.64 -17.76 -5.36
C ARG A 24 6.17 -18.08 -6.75
N LYS A 25 5.30 -18.67 -7.58
CA LYS A 25 5.60 -18.86 -9.00
C LYS A 25 5.63 -17.50 -9.71
N GLY A 26 6.45 -17.38 -10.74
CA GLY A 26 6.60 -16.16 -11.54
C GLY A 26 7.88 -15.40 -11.19
N ASP A 27 7.91 -14.12 -11.57
CA ASP A 27 9.08 -13.27 -11.37
C ASP A 27 9.16 -12.75 -9.92
N THR A 28 10.24 -13.06 -9.21
CA THR A 28 10.44 -12.70 -7.79
C THR A 28 10.41 -11.18 -7.54
N PRO A 29 11.07 -10.33 -8.35
CA PRO A 29 10.93 -8.88 -8.32
C PRO A 29 9.48 -8.40 -8.36
N ASP A 30 8.69 -8.84 -9.34
CA ASP A 30 7.28 -8.46 -9.46
C ASP A 30 6.45 -8.98 -8.28
N ASN A 31 6.67 -10.23 -7.87
CA ASN A 31 6.03 -10.81 -6.69
C ASN A 31 6.33 -10.00 -5.42
N LEU A 32 7.57 -9.53 -5.25
CA LEU A 32 7.99 -8.71 -4.12
C LEU A 32 7.25 -7.36 -4.12
N ILE A 33 7.17 -6.69 -5.28
CA ILE A 33 6.45 -5.42 -5.41
C ILE A 33 4.96 -5.61 -5.17
N GLY A 34 4.33 -6.60 -5.80
CA GLY A 34 2.92 -6.90 -5.59
C GLY A 34 2.60 -7.17 -4.12
N LEU A 35 3.49 -7.86 -3.40
CA LEU A 35 3.34 -8.11 -1.97
C LEU A 35 3.51 -6.86 -1.09
N LEU A 36 4.36 -5.92 -1.49
CA LEU A 36 4.57 -4.65 -0.80
C LEU A 36 3.39 -3.69 -1.05
N GLU A 37 2.90 -3.59 -2.28
CA GLU A 37 1.75 -2.76 -2.66
C GLU A 37 0.41 -3.30 -2.13
N SER A 38 0.32 -4.61 -1.89
CA SER A 38 -0.87 -5.23 -1.26
C SER A 38 -0.99 -4.96 0.24
N ARG A 39 -0.05 -4.25 0.87
CA ARG A 39 -0.16 -3.89 2.28
C ARG A 39 -1.23 -2.81 2.48
N LEU A 40 -1.98 -2.89 3.57
CA LEU A 40 -3.05 -1.93 3.86
C LEU A 40 -2.54 -0.48 3.96
N ASP A 41 -1.35 -0.25 4.56
CA ASP A 41 -0.75 1.09 4.57
C ASP A 41 -0.41 1.60 3.16
N ALA A 42 0.10 0.73 2.28
CA ALA A 42 0.36 1.07 0.89
C ALA A 42 -0.95 1.39 0.15
N VAL A 43 -1.98 0.55 0.26
CA VAL A 43 -3.28 0.79 -0.39
C VAL A 43 -3.92 2.10 0.07
N VAL A 44 -3.92 2.38 1.38
CA VAL A 44 -4.46 3.63 1.96
C VAL A 44 -3.67 4.86 1.46
N TYR A 45 -2.34 4.73 1.37
CA TYR A 45 -1.49 5.78 0.80
C TYR A 45 -1.79 5.99 -0.68
N ARG A 46 -1.84 4.93 -1.49
CA ARG A 46 -2.11 4.97 -2.94
C ARG A 46 -3.52 5.46 -3.27
N ALA A 47 -4.50 5.19 -2.40
CA ALA A 47 -5.85 5.70 -2.48
C ALA A 47 -5.99 7.19 -2.11
N LYS A 48 -4.90 7.89 -1.79
CA LYS A 48 -4.86 9.31 -1.40
C LYS A 48 -5.77 9.68 -0.21
N PHE A 49 -6.03 8.74 0.70
CA PHE A 49 -6.71 9.07 1.95
C PHE A 49 -5.79 9.81 2.94
N VAL A 50 -4.49 9.78 2.68
CA VAL A 50 -3.45 10.39 3.53
C VAL A 50 -2.25 10.83 2.66
N PRO A 51 -1.50 11.85 3.10
CA PRO A 51 -0.46 12.47 2.27
C PRO A 51 0.81 11.64 2.15
N THR A 52 1.17 10.86 3.19
CA THR A 52 2.43 10.10 3.25
C THR A 52 2.22 8.66 3.70
N ILE A 53 3.17 7.78 3.37
CA ILE A 53 3.14 6.39 3.83
C ILE A 53 3.23 6.29 5.36
N PHE A 54 3.94 7.21 6.01
CA PHE A 54 4.03 7.28 7.47
C PHE A 54 2.69 7.68 8.10
N ALA A 55 2.00 8.65 7.49
CA ALA A 55 0.64 9.01 7.89
C ALA A 55 -0.32 7.83 7.69
N ALA A 56 -0.21 7.06 6.59
CA ALA A 56 -1.02 5.85 6.38
C ALA A 56 -0.85 4.83 7.50
N ARG A 57 0.39 4.59 7.94
CA ARG A 57 0.68 3.66 9.04
C ARG A 57 0.04 4.10 10.34
N GLN A 58 0.17 5.38 10.69
CA GLN A 58 -0.47 5.94 11.88
C GLN A 58 -2.00 5.86 11.78
N PHE A 59 -2.54 6.21 10.61
CA PHE A 59 -3.97 6.24 10.33
C PHE A 59 -4.61 4.85 10.48
N VAL A 60 -3.95 3.82 9.93
CA VAL A 60 -4.34 2.42 10.11
C VAL A 60 -4.20 2.01 11.56
N ASN A 61 -3.07 2.25 12.23
CA ASN A 61 -2.85 1.83 13.62
C ASN A 61 -3.88 2.42 14.60
N HIS A 62 -4.32 3.66 14.37
CA HIS A 62 -5.39 4.30 15.15
C HIS A 62 -6.79 3.73 14.84
N GLY A 63 -6.90 2.90 13.80
CA GLY A 63 -8.11 2.18 13.42
C GLY A 63 -9.14 3.09 12.75
N HIS A 64 -8.67 3.98 11.89
CA HIS A 64 -9.48 4.84 11.03
C HIS A 64 -9.92 4.15 9.73
N VAL A 65 -9.56 2.88 9.53
CA VAL A 65 -9.81 2.13 8.31
C VAL A 65 -10.64 0.89 8.59
N ASN A 66 -11.62 0.64 7.72
CA ASN A 66 -12.36 -0.61 7.64
C ASN A 66 -11.95 -1.35 6.36
N VAL A 67 -11.82 -2.66 6.44
CA VAL A 67 -11.68 -3.55 5.27
C VAL A 67 -12.89 -4.47 5.25
N ASN A 68 -13.64 -4.46 4.15
CA ASN A 68 -14.88 -5.23 3.98
C ASN A 68 -15.87 -5.03 5.16
N GLY A 69 -16.04 -3.77 5.59
CA GLY A 69 -16.93 -3.39 6.68
C GLY A 69 -16.43 -3.69 8.10
N ARG A 70 -15.23 -4.26 8.26
CA ARG A 70 -14.63 -4.56 9.58
C ARG A 70 -13.45 -3.65 9.86
N ARG A 71 -13.35 -3.14 11.09
CA ARG A 71 -12.22 -2.32 11.53
C ARG A 71 -10.93 -3.14 11.47
N VAL A 72 -9.92 -2.62 10.78
CA VAL A 72 -8.57 -3.21 10.70
C VAL A 72 -7.55 -2.16 11.10
N ASN A 73 -6.67 -2.51 12.04
CA ASN A 73 -5.63 -1.62 12.57
C ASN A 73 -4.21 -2.16 12.39
N ILE A 74 -4.02 -3.12 11.49
CA ILE A 74 -2.73 -3.73 11.19
C ILE A 74 -2.25 -3.20 9.84
N GLN A 75 -1.24 -2.34 9.84
CA GLN A 75 -0.65 -1.75 8.64
C GLN A 75 -0.10 -2.79 7.66
N SER A 76 0.39 -3.92 8.16
CA SER A 76 0.89 -5.04 7.35
C SER A 76 -0.19 -6.03 6.90
N TYR A 77 -1.47 -5.73 7.12
CA TYR A 77 -2.56 -6.52 6.55
C TYR A 77 -2.40 -6.61 5.04
N ARG A 78 -2.50 -7.82 4.46
CA ARG A 78 -2.41 -8.02 3.01
C ARG A 78 -3.80 -7.99 2.39
N CYS A 79 -4.10 -6.90 1.70
CA CYS A 79 -5.27 -6.76 0.85
C CYS A 79 -5.23 -7.78 -0.29
N ARG A 80 -6.40 -8.26 -0.67
CA ARG A 80 -6.62 -9.15 -1.80
C ARG A 80 -7.41 -8.41 -2.87
N PRO A 81 -7.24 -8.78 -4.16
CA PRO A 81 -8.11 -8.29 -5.22
C PRO A 81 -9.59 -8.45 -4.83
N GLY A 82 -10.36 -7.38 -4.98
CA GLY A 82 -11.76 -7.28 -4.58
C GLY A 82 -12.00 -6.77 -3.15
N ASP A 83 -10.97 -6.62 -2.31
CA ASP A 83 -11.14 -6.01 -1.00
C ASP A 83 -11.56 -4.55 -1.12
N VAL A 84 -12.53 -4.16 -0.28
CA VAL A 84 -13.04 -2.79 -0.17
C VAL A 84 -12.47 -2.15 1.10
N ILE A 85 -11.70 -1.10 0.93
CA ILE A 85 -11.04 -0.31 1.98
C ILE A 85 -11.82 1.00 2.15
N GLU A 86 -12.38 1.22 3.32
CA GLU A 86 -13.17 2.42 3.63
C GLU A 86 -12.53 3.20 4.78
N VAL A 87 -12.51 4.53 4.66
CA VAL A 87 -12.25 5.42 5.81
C VAL A 87 -13.47 5.42 6.72
N ARG A 88 -13.27 5.11 8.00
CA ARG A 88 -14.34 5.11 9.00
C ARG A 88 -15.08 6.45 9.02
N GLU A 89 -16.39 6.42 9.14
CA GLU A 89 -17.27 7.61 9.06
C GLU A 89 -16.79 8.80 9.93
N LYS A 90 -16.45 8.53 11.20
CA LYS A 90 -15.95 9.55 12.15
C LYS A 90 -14.62 10.19 11.73
N SER A 91 -13.92 9.59 10.77
CA SER A 91 -12.58 9.96 10.34
C SER A 91 -12.57 10.61 8.95
N LYS A 92 -13.69 10.58 8.21
CA LYS A 92 -13.83 11.22 6.90
C LYS A 92 -13.67 12.74 6.97
N GLN A 93 -14.03 13.36 8.10
CA GLN A 93 -13.94 14.81 8.34
C GLN A 93 -12.60 15.25 8.93
N LEU A 94 -11.62 14.35 9.08
CA LEU A 94 -10.29 14.74 9.55
C LEU A 94 -9.61 15.59 8.48
N ALA A 95 -9.00 16.70 8.89
CA ALA A 95 -8.30 17.63 8.00
C ALA A 95 -7.28 16.90 7.10
N ILE A 96 -6.52 15.95 7.66
CA ILE A 96 -5.54 15.15 6.90
C ILE A 96 -6.17 14.37 5.73
N VAL A 97 -7.41 13.90 5.87
CA VAL A 97 -8.10 13.15 4.81
C VAL A 97 -8.61 14.12 3.75
N LEU A 98 -9.26 15.21 4.18
CA LEU A 98 -9.79 16.23 3.27
C LEU A 98 -8.68 16.87 2.43
N GLU A 99 -7.59 17.30 3.08
CA GLU A 99 -6.42 17.86 2.41
C GLU A 99 -5.75 16.85 1.46
N ALA A 100 -5.60 15.59 1.88
CA ALA A 100 -5.02 14.53 1.05
C ALA A 100 -5.79 14.29 -0.25
N THR A 101 -7.12 14.33 -0.20
CA THR A 101 -7.96 14.14 -1.40
C THR A 101 -7.92 15.32 -2.37
N GLN A 102 -7.62 16.53 -1.89
CA GLN A 102 -7.57 17.75 -2.72
C GLN A 102 -6.21 17.97 -3.41
N LEU A 103 -5.16 17.29 -2.96
CA LEU A 103 -3.83 17.38 -3.56
C LEU A 103 -3.82 16.81 -4.99
N ALA A 104 -3.58 17.68 -5.98
CA ALA A 104 -3.54 17.32 -7.40
C ALA A 104 -2.23 16.62 -7.83
N GLU A 105 -1.17 16.68 -7.00
CA GLU A 105 0.17 16.18 -7.35
C GLU A 105 0.29 14.65 -7.42
N ARG A 106 -0.74 13.91 -6.99
CA ARG A 106 -0.72 12.45 -6.91
C ARG A 106 -1.90 11.86 -7.65
N ASP A 107 -1.61 10.91 -8.53
CA ASP A 107 -2.62 10.11 -9.19
C ASP A 107 -2.86 8.80 -8.43
N VAL A 108 -4.09 8.32 -8.51
CA VAL A 108 -4.47 6.99 -8.05
C VAL A 108 -4.08 6.00 -9.15
N PRO A 109 -3.26 4.98 -8.85
CA PRO A 109 -2.84 4.04 -9.88
C PRO A 109 -3.97 3.10 -10.30
N ASP A 110 -3.89 2.56 -11.50
CA ASP A 110 -4.97 1.78 -12.13
C ASP A 110 -5.37 0.51 -11.39
N TYR A 111 -4.52 -0.04 -10.52
CA TYR A 111 -4.84 -1.22 -9.72
C TYR A 111 -5.69 -0.90 -8.48
N ILE A 112 -6.04 0.37 -8.27
CA ILE A 112 -6.95 0.83 -7.21
C ILE A 112 -8.06 1.66 -7.86
N GLU A 113 -9.29 1.37 -7.49
CA GLU A 113 -10.44 2.22 -7.81
C GLU A 113 -10.84 3.00 -6.57
N VAL A 114 -11.04 4.31 -6.68
CA VAL A 114 -11.33 5.16 -5.50
C VAL A 114 -12.53 6.05 -5.77
N ASP A 115 -13.46 6.06 -4.84
CA ASP A 115 -14.52 7.05 -4.71
C ASP A 115 -14.15 8.00 -3.55
N HIS A 116 -13.58 9.16 -3.89
CA HIS A 116 -13.19 10.17 -2.91
C HIS A 116 -14.39 10.84 -2.21
N ASN A 117 -15.59 10.81 -2.78
CA ASN A 117 -16.78 11.36 -2.12
C ASN A 117 -17.20 10.47 -0.95
N LYS A 118 -17.13 9.14 -1.15
CA LYS A 118 -17.45 8.16 -0.10
C LYS A 118 -16.26 7.81 0.79
N MET A 119 -15.05 8.17 0.37
CA MET A 119 -13.77 7.75 0.97
C MET A 119 -13.64 6.22 1.00
N VAL A 120 -13.95 5.60 -0.14
CA VAL A 120 -13.92 4.15 -0.36
C VAL A 120 -12.99 3.83 -1.50
N ALA A 121 -12.14 2.82 -1.33
CA ALA A 121 -11.23 2.32 -2.32
C ALA A 121 -11.40 0.81 -2.50
N THR A 122 -11.32 0.32 -3.73
CA THR A 122 -11.35 -1.10 -4.06
C THR A 122 -9.98 -1.49 -4.62
N PHE A 123 -9.34 -2.47 -4.02
CA PHE A 123 -8.08 -3.01 -4.53
C PHE A 123 -8.40 -3.98 -5.67
N LYS A 124 -8.16 -3.59 -6.93
CA LYS A 124 -8.64 -4.34 -8.10
C LYS A 124 -7.75 -5.52 -8.45
N ALA A 125 -6.44 -5.34 -8.38
CA ALA A 125 -5.46 -6.34 -8.78
C ALA A 125 -4.15 -6.16 -8.02
N ILE A 126 -3.33 -7.22 -8.01
CA ILE A 126 -1.95 -7.14 -7.51
C ILE A 126 -1.10 -6.54 -8.64
N PRO A 127 -0.46 -5.37 -8.45
CA PRO A 127 0.35 -4.75 -9.49
C PRO A 127 1.70 -5.43 -9.65
N GLY A 128 2.25 -5.37 -10.87
CA GLY A 128 3.68 -5.61 -11.13
C GLY A 128 4.51 -4.34 -10.95
N LEU A 129 5.82 -4.41 -11.17
CA LEU A 129 6.71 -3.26 -11.03
C LEU A 129 6.34 -2.09 -11.96
N ALA A 130 5.90 -2.39 -13.19
CA ALA A 130 5.59 -1.38 -14.19
C ALA A 130 4.31 -0.57 -13.89
N ASP A 131 3.37 -1.16 -13.13
CA ASP A 131 2.09 -0.52 -12.81
C ASP A 131 2.20 0.47 -11.65
N VAL A 132 3.33 0.45 -10.93
CA VAL A 132 3.52 1.24 -9.72
C VAL A 132 4.17 2.59 -10.03
N PRO A 133 3.50 3.72 -9.73
CA PRO A 133 4.04 5.05 -10.01
C PRO A 133 5.07 5.41 -8.94
N TYR A 134 6.30 4.93 -9.09
CA TYR A 134 7.43 5.36 -8.29
C TYR A 134 7.96 6.71 -8.79
N ALA A 135 8.24 7.62 -7.86
CA ALA A 135 8.87 8.92 -8.18
C ALA A 135 10.34 8.78 -8.63
N VAL A 136 10.95 7.60 -8.41
CA VAL A 136 12.33 7.29 -8.81
C VAL A 136 12.37 5.89 -9.41
N GLN A 137 13.33 5.64 -10.28
CA GLN A 137 13.56 4.29 -10.80
C GLN A 137 13.94 3.36 -9.65
N MET A 138 13.09 2.36 -9.42
CA MET A 138 13.34 1.29 -8.45
C MET A 138 14.01 0.12 -9.15
N GLU A 139 14.95 -0.53 -8.46
CA GLU A 139 15.66 -1.72 -8.97
C GLU A 139 15.43 -2.91 -8.02
N PRO A 140 14.23 -3.52 -8.01
CA PRO A 140 13.95 -4.66 -7.12
C PRO A 140 14.84 -5.87 -7.44
N ASN A 141 15.35 -5.99 -8.68
CA ASN A 141 16.30 -7.02 -9.09
C ASN A 141 17.56 -7.07 -8.21
N LEU A 142 18.13 -5.90 -7.89
CA LEU A 142 19.31 -5.81 -7.01
C LEU A 142 18.98 -6.25 -5.58
N VAL A 143 17.74 -6.03 -5.15
CA VAL A 143 17.27 -6.50 -3.84
C VAL A 143 17.18 -8.02 -3.84
N VAL A 144 16.62 -8.62 -4.90
CA VAL A 144 16.56 -10.08 -5.03
C VAL A 144 17.95 -10.69 -5.03
N GLU A 145 18.88 -10.14 -5.82
CA GLU A 145 20.27 -10.62 -5.87
C GLU A 145 20.96 -10.56 -4.49
N PHE A 146 20.69 -9.51 -3.71
CA PHE A 146 21.23 -9.36 -2.36
C PHE A 146 20.74 -10.45 -1.39
N TYR A 147 19.48 -10.87 -1.49
CA TYR A 147 18.91 -11.89 -0.60
C TYR A 147 19.10 -13.33 -1.10
N SER A 148 19.41 -13.54 -2.39
CA SER A 148 19.69 -14.86 -2.95
C SER A 148 21.12 -15.36 -2.70
N ARG A 149 22.01 -14.48 -2.24
CA ARG A 149 23.37 -14.81 -1.78
C ARG A 149 23.35 -15.33 -0.35
#